data_AF-A0A5D0N7H9-F1
#
_entry.id   AF-A0A5D0N7H9-F1
#
_cell.length_a   1.000
_cell.length_b   1.000
_cell.length_c   1.000
_cell.angle_alpha   90.00
_cell.angle_beta   90.00
_cell.angle_gamma   90.00
#
_symmetry.space_group_name_H-M   'P 1'
#
loop_
_entity.id
_entity.type
_entity.pdbx_description
1 polymer ?
#
loop_
_entity_poly.entity_id
_entity_poly.type
_entity_poly.pdbx_seq_one_letter_code
_entity_poly.pdbx_strand_id
1 'polypeptide(L)'
;MGPGGVRDGAGDRVLGAGRPDRTAAPAHRAVVARGRRRPRGDGAGRGLPHRAGIRHAAHRRPGPGRGPAAHAADRPVDPGDAALPAGPGLLVNRARALPGLALALAGVLYSSWLIGPLLNPAFGLLDGYASELAARDQPYHLVFGLGDLVVGALASATGLALARRARGWPRWAWWALVGFGVATALDGTVSSMDCAPSADARCARLAELGELSWRDQGHSVSSAVAIAAALASLFALLVSLRGRRASFRWGLAVAAVLLVGTAGTLVELIRPDAAPGAWQRVQLLGLSGWLLYAGGVVAANRVSPAGVRPRPVPGPPPAPGRRRRA
;
A
#
# COMPACT_ATOMS: atom_id res chain seq x y z
N MET A 1 -76.26 13.48 -6.02
CA MET A 1 -77.12 12.50 -5.33
C MET A 1 -76.30 11.84 -4.24
N GLY A 2 -76.93 11.52 -3.10
CA GLY A 2 -76.25 11.19 -1.84
C GLY A 2 -76.03 9.68 -1.60
N PRO A 3 -75.95 9.23 -0.32
CA PRO A 3 -74.80 8.43 0.12
C PRO A 3 -75.16 7.17 0.94
N GLY A 4 -74.13 6.43 1.40
CA GLY A 4 -74.24 5.40 2.44
C GLY A 4 -73.08 4.38 2.38
N GLY A 5 -72.57 3.84 3.48
CA GLY A 5 -72.89 4.08 4.90
C GLY A 5 -71.92 3.32 5.83
N VAL A 6 -71.75 3.83 7.05
CA VAL A 6 -70.87 3.29 8.11
C VAL A 6 -71.53 2.10 8.82
N ARG A 7 -70.73 1.14 9.34
CA ARG A 7 -70.99 0.52 10.66
C ARG A 7 -69.79 -0.24 11.25
N ASP A 8 -69.65 -0.08 12.56
CA ASP A 8 -68.64 -0.67 13.43
C ASP A 8 -68.91 -2.14 13.80
N GLY A 9 -67.90 -2.79 14.39
CA GLY A 9 -68.00 -4.12 14.99
C GLY A 9 -66.88 -4.38 15.99
N ALA A 10 -66.95 -3.75 17.17
CA ALA A 10 -66.06 -4.04 18.29
C ALA A 10 -66.43 -5.38 18.98
N GLY A 11 -65.43 -6.11 19.51
CA GLY A 11 -65.62 -7.36 20.21
C GLY A 11 -64.46 -7.71 21.15
N ASP A 12 -64.62 -7.38 22.44
CA ASP A 12 -63.68 -7.67 23.53
C ASP A 12 -63.69 -9.14 23.99
N ARG A 13 -62.52 -9.59 24.50
CA ARG A 13 -62.22 -10.53 25.62
C ARG A 13 -60.96 -11.34 25.27
N VAL A 14 -59.80 -11.22 25.93
CA VAL A 14 -59.46 -11.32 27.37
C VAL A 14 -59.55 -12.76 27.91
N LEU A 15 -58.52 -13.12 28.71
CA LEU A 15 -58.16 -14.43 29.30
C LEU A 15 -57.26 -15.31 28.40
N GLY A 16 -56.21 -15.98 28.89
CA GLY A 16 -55.79 -16.19 30.29
C GLY A 16 -54.27 -16.25 30.51
N ALA A 17 -53.87 -16.33 31.78
CA ALA A 17 -52.47 -16.25 32.25
C ALA A 17 -51.71 -17.60 32.20
N GLY A 18 -50.37 -17.53 32.28
CA GLY A 18 -49.51 -18.73 32.26
C GLY A 18 -48.04 -18.49 32.63
N ARG A 19 -47.78 -18.06 33.88
CA ARG A 19 -46.44 -18.07 34.52
C ARG A 19 -46.65 -18.24 36.03
N PRO A 20 -45.98 -19.20 36.70
CA PRO A 20 -44.64 -18.98 37.30
C PRO A 20 -43.72 -20.20 37.00
N ASP A 21 -42.58 -20.51 37.64
CA ASP A 21 -41.68 -19.82 38.59
C ASP A 21 -40.21 -20.27 38.33
N ARG A 22 -39.20 -19.42 38.53
CA ARG A 22 -38.19 -19.44 39.62
C ARG A 22 -37.53 -20.78 40.01
N THR A 23 -36.21 -20.83 39.78
CA THR A 23 -35.10 -21.07 40.75
C THR A 23 -33.79 -20.57 40.08
N ALA A 24 -33.06 -19.58 40.62
CA ALA A 24 -32.03 -19.66 41.68
C ALA A 24 -30.89 -20.67 41.34
N ALA A 25 -29.77 -20.26 40.71
CA ALA A 25 -28.53 -19.68 41.33
C ALA A 25 -27.47 -20.77 41.69
N PRO A 26 -26.18 -20.46 41.96
CA PRO A 26 -25.28 -19.44 41.38
C PRO A 26 -23.83 -19.94 41.06
N ALA A 27 -23.00 -19.03 40.55
CA ALA A 27 -21.53 -18.90 40.78
C ALA A 27 -20.54 -20.01 40.36
N HIS A 28 -19.62 -19.63 39.46
CA HIS A 28 -18.18 -19.88 39.69
C HIS A 28 -17.34 -18.64 39.33
N ARG A 29 -16.61 -18.11 40.32
CA ARG A 29 -15.64 -17.01 40.17
C ARG A 29 -14.33 -17.44 40.82
N ALA A 30 -13.29 -17.62 40.02
CA ALA A 30 -11.90 -17.82 40.48
C ALA A 30 -11.04 -16.78 39.75
N VAL A 31 -10.80 -15.61 40.35
CA VAL A 31 -9.71 -15.31 41.29
C VAL A 31 -8.35 -15.26 40.59
N VAL A 32 -7.87 -14.02 40.43
CA VAL A 32 -6.54 -13.66 39.92
C VAL A 32 -5.48 -13.95 41.00
N ALA A 33 -4.49 -14.77 40.67
CA ALA A 33 -3.32 -14.98 41.51
C ALA A 33 -2.22 -13.93 41.21
N ARG A 34 -2.11 -12.88 42.05
CA ARG A 34 -0.93 -11.99 42.07
C ARG A 34 0.23 -12.67 42.82
N GLY A 35 1.28 -13.06 42.09
CA GLY A 35 2.49 -13.71 42.63
C GLY A 35 3.73 -12.81 42.73
N ARG A 36 3.84 -12.06 43.83
CA ARG A 36 5.03 -11.41 44.47
C ARG A 36 6.37 -11.27 43.70
N ARG A 37 6.88 -10.02 43.70
CA ARG A 37 8.32 -9.66 43.58
C ARG A 37 9.20 -10.40 44.59
N ARG A 38 10.49 -10.62 44.28
CA ARG A 38 11.65 -10.15 45.10
C ARG A 38 12.95 -10.03 44.26
N PRO A 39 14.00 -9.30 44.74
CA PRO A 39 15.11 -8.84 43.90
C PRO A 39 16.51 -9.32 44.37
N ARG A 40 17.55 -8.75 43.71
CA ARG A 40 18.99 -8.70 44.04
C ARG A 40 19.86 -9.92 43.74
N GLY A 41 21.09 -9.59 43.31
CA GLY A 41 22.16 -10.50 42.93
C GLY A 41 23.37 -9.71 42.42
N ASP A 42 23.94 -8.84 43.27
CA ASP A 42 25.17 -8.11 42.96
C ASP A 42 26.38 -9.06 42.96
N GLY A 43 27.31 -8.89 42.02
CA GLY A 43 28.51 -9.73 41.89
C GLY A 43 29.68 -8.97 41.29
N ALA A 44 30.50 -8.33 42.13
CA ALA A 44 31.68 -7.57 41.73
C ALA A 44 32.99 -8.40 41.85
N GLY A 45 33.98 -8.12 41.00
CA GLY A 45 35.32 -8.71 41.05
C GLY A 45 36.10 -8.52 39.74
N ARG A 46 36.80 -7.39 39.54
CA ARG A 46 38.25 -7.16 39.83
C ARG A 46 39.20 -7.90 38.87
N GLY A 47 40.08 -7.16 38.17
CA GLY A 47 41.16 -7.77 37.35
C GLY A 47 41.87 -6.89 36.31
N LEU A 48 42.39 -5.72 36.68
CA LEU A 48 43.50 -5.03 35.96
C LEU A 48 44.85 -5.66 36.41
N PRO A 49 46.03 -5.49 35.74
CA PRO A 49 46.44 -4.26 35.02
C PRO A 49 47.44 -4.36 33.82
N HIS A 50 47.73 -3.17 33.25
CA HIS A 50 49.02 -2.69 32.70
C HIS A 50 49.77 -3.38 31.55
N ARG A 51 49.90 -2.64 30.43
CA ARG A 51 51.16 -2.16 29.78
C ARG A 51 50.79 -0.99 28.85
N ALA A 52 51.24 0.24 29.06
CA ALA A 52 52.59 0.79 28.83
C ALA A 52 52.92 0.97 27.34
N GLY A 53 53.01 2.24 26.87
CA GLY A 53 53.23 2.55 25.44
C GLY A 53 53.19 4.04 25.05
N ILE A 54 53.74 4.94 25.87
CA ILE A 54 53.91 6.36 25.48
C ILE A 54 55.13 6.51 24.55
N ARG A 55 54.97 7.23 23.43
CA ARG A 55 56.06 8.02 22.80
C ARG A 55 55.54 9.32 22.16
N HIS A 56 56.05 10.45 22.64
CA HIS A 56 56.21 11.69 21.84
C HIS A 56 57.27 11.43 20.73
N ALA A 57 57.55 12.24 19.69
CA ALA A 57 57.17 13.60 19.26
C ALA A 57 57.20 13.63 17.68
N ALA A 58 57.23 14.72 16.90
CA ALA A 58 57.38 16.15 17.16
C ALA A 58 56.81 17.05 16.02
N HIS A 59 56.96 18.36 16.20
CA HIS A 59 56.78 19.48 15.27
C HIS A 59 57.27 19.31 13.81
N ARG A 60 56.52 19.90 12.85
CA ARG A 60 57.05 20.84 11.82
C ARG A 60 55.97 21.62 11.02
N ARG A 61 55.90 22.91 11.31
CA ARG A 61 55.46 24.08 10.49
C ARG A 61 56.28 25.28 11.05
N PRO A 62 56.43 26.44 10.37
CA PRO A 62 55.76 26.93 9.16
C PRO A 62 56.73 27.41 8.04
N GLY A 63 56.21 28.01 6.97
CA GLY A 63 57.00 28.74 5.96
C GLY A 63 56.15 29.16 4.74
N PRO A 64 55.97 30.47 4.44
CA PRO A 64 55.06 30.93 3.39
C PRO A 64 55.78 31.24 2.07
N GLY A 65 55.20 30.82 0.94
CA GLY A 65 55.63 31.25 -0.40
C GLY A 65 54.60 32.18 -1.03
N ARG A 66 54.93 33.47 -1.17
CA ARG A 66 54.23 34.39 -2.09
C ARG A 66 54.84 34.23 -3.49
N GLY A 67 53.99 34.02 -4.49
CA GLY A 67 54.32 33.98 -5.92
C GLY A 67 53.11 34.48 -6.73
N PRO A 68 53.31 35.13 -7.89
CA PRO A 68 52.46 36.24 -8.29
C PRO A 68 51.13 35.85 -8.95
N ALA A 69 50.20 36.81 -8.95
CA ALA A 69 48.94 36.73 -9.66
C ALA A 69 49.17 36.71 -11.18
N ALA A 70 48.72 35.66 -11.85
CA ALA A 70 48.66 35.61 -13.31
C ALA A 70 47.31 36.15 -13.81
N HIS A 71 47.40 37.08 -14.75
CA HIS A 71 46.34 37.84 -15.38
C HIS A 71 45.07 37.05 -15.74
N ALA A 72 43.93 37.51 -15.24
CA ALA A 72 42.61 37.08 -15.68
C ALA A 72 42.19 37.84 -16.96
N ALA A 73 42.98 37.69 -18.03
CA ALA A 73 42.73 38.32 -19.33
C ALA A 73 43.46 37.55 -20.45
N ASP A 74 43.17 36.25 -20.57
CA ASP A 74 43.36 35.43 -21.79
C ASP A 74 42.88 33.99 -21.55
N ARG A 75 41.55 33.83 -21.45
CA ARG A 75 40.91 32.54 -21.75
C ARG A 75 40.26 32.66 -23.11
N PRO A 76 40.58 31.79 -24.09
CA PRO A 76 39.74 31.62 -25.25
C PRO A 76 38.33 31.27 -24.77
N VAL A 77 37.35 32.11 -25.09
CA VAL A 77 35.95 31.71 -25.02
C VAL A 77 35.74 30.76 -26.18
N ASP A 78 35.72 29.46 -25.88
CA ASP A 78 35.45 28.42 -26.86
C ASP A 78 34.03 28.65 -27.42
N PRO A 79 33.85 28.86 -28.75
CA PRO A 79 32.53 29.06 -29.34
C PRO A 79 31.62 27.81 -29.28
N GLY A 80 32.07 26.73 -28.64
CA GLY A 80 31.34 25.47 -28.45
C GLY A 80 30.22 25.48 -27.40
N ASP A 81 30.10 26.51 -26.54
CA ASP A 81 29.03 26.62 -25.52
C ASP A 81 27.65 27.00 -26.12
N ALA A 82 27.34 26.48 -27.30
CA ALA A 82 25.96 26.35 -27.76
C ALA A 82 25.22 25.44 -26.78
N ALA A 83 24.14 25.96 -26.16
CA ALA A 83 23.36 25.24 -25.16
C ALA A 83 22.92 23.87 -25.70
N LEU A 84 23.56 22.81 -25.19
CA LEU A 84 23.35 21.45 -25.68
C LEU A 84 21.85 21.10 -25.60
N PRO A 85 21.19 20.76 -26.72
CA PRO A 85 19.77 20.43 -26.70
C PRO A 85 19.56 19.24 -25.76
N ALA A 86 18.56 19.35 -24.89
CA ALA A 86 18.36 18.48 -23.72
C ALA A 86 18.59 17.00 -24.05
N GLY A 87 19.78 16.49 -23.69
CA GLY A 87 20.32 15.27 -24.27
C GLY A 87 19.45 14.03 -24.03
N PRO A 88 19.58 12.99 -24.87
CA PRO A 88 18.75 11.78 -24.80
C PRO A 88 18.76 11.09 -23.43
N GLY A 89 19.78 11.33 -22.60
CA GLY A 89 19.82 10.89 -21.19
C GLY A 89 18.65 11.41 -20.34
N LEU A 90 18.15 12.63 -20.56
CA LEU A 90 17.02 13.16 -19.80
C LEU A 90 15.71 12.44 -20.16
N LEU A 91 15.49 12.19 -21.45
CA LEU A 91 14.34 11.43 -21.95
C LEU A 91 14.39 9.96 -21.51
N VAL A 92 15.57 9.33 -21.59
CA VAL A 92 15.78 7.95 -21.10
C VAL A 92 15.55 7.85 -19.59
N ASN A 93 15.98 8.83 -18.80
CA ASN A 93 15.73 8.85 -17.35
C ASN A 93 14.25 9.09 -17.01
N ARG A 94 13.55 9.96 -17.75
CA ARG A 94 12.09 10.18 -17.61
C ARG A 94 11.29 8.92 -17.99
N ALA A 95 11.56 8.32 -19.15
CA ALA A 95 10.93 7.08 -19.59
C ALA A 95 11.22 5.90 -18.64
N ARG A 96 12.41 5.90 -18.01
CA ARG A 96 12.72 4.95 -16.93
C ARG A 96 11.93 5.24 -15.67
N ALA A 97 11.76 6.49 -15.23
CA ALA A 97 11.01 6.83 -14.01
C ALA A 97 9.51 6.49 -14.08
N LEU A 98 8.91 6.68 -15.26
CA LEU A 98 7.46 6.70 -15.50
C LEU A 98 6.65 5.55 -14.84
N PRO A 99 6.99 4.25 -14.98
CA PRO A 99 6.20 3.17 -14.34
C PRO A 99 6.15 3.23 -12.80
N GLY A 100 7.11 3.86 -12.14
CA GLY A 100 7.09 4.00 -10.68
C GLY A 100 6.14 5.12 -10.24
N LEU A 101 6.14 6.22 -11.00
CA LEU A 101 5.23 7.35 -10.82
C LEU A 101 3.79 6.98 -11.17
N ALA A 102 3.57 6.16 -12.21
CA ALA A 102 2.25 5.66 -12.58
C ALA A 102 1.60 4.83 -11.46
N LEU A 103 2.36 3.97 -10.78
CA LEU A 103 1.87 3.21 -9.62
C LEU A 103 1.70 4.08 -8.37
N ALA A 104 2.56 5.07 -8.18
CA ALA A 104 2.39 6.03 -7.10
C ALA A 104 1.10 6.84 -7.27
N LEU A 105 0.84 7.35 -8.49
CA LEU A 105 -0.39 8.04 -8.86
C LEU A 105 -1.61 7.13 -8.71
N ALA A 106 -1.53 5.86 -9.16
CA ALA A 106 -2.60 4.89 -8.98
C ALA A 106 -2.95 4.69 -7.49
N GLY A 107 -1.96 4.55 -6.60
CA GLY A 107 -2.19 4.44 -5.16
C GLY A 107 -2.82 5.70 -4.52
N VAL A 108 -2.50 6.89 -5.02
CA VAL A 108 -3.14 8.15 -4.60
C VAL A 108 -4.59 8.22 -5.10
N LEU A 109 -4.83 7.92 -6.39
CA LEU A 109 -6.17 7.96 -6.98
C LEU A 109 -7.10 6.89 -6.38
N TYR A 110 -6.58 5.70 -6.05
CA TYR A 110 -7.33 4.65 -5.35
C TYR A 110 -7.68 5.01 -3.89
N SER A 111 -7.11 6.11 -3.38
CA SER A 111 -7.46 6.69 -2.08
C SER A 111 -8.55 7.77 -2.21
N SER A 112 -9.27 7.84 -3.34
CA SER A 112 -10.37 8.78 -3.60
C SER A 112 -11.51 8.69 -2.58
N TRP A 113 -11.76 7.52 -1.99
CA TRP A 113 -12.74 7.34 -0.91
C TRP A 113 -12.50 8.26 0.31
N LEU A 114 -11.28 8.80 0.49
CA LEU A 114 -10.98 9.80 1.53
C LEU A 114 -11.71 11.13 1.33
N ILE A 115 -12.06 11.49 0.09
CA ILE A 115 -12.92 12.65 -0.21
C ILE A 115 -14.42 12.29 -0.23
N GLY A 116 -14.77 11.02 -0.02
CA GLY A 116 -16.14 10.50 0.07
C GLY A 116 -17.05 11.34 0.98
N PRO A 117 -16.72 11.54 2.26
CA PRO A 117 -17.58 12.28 3.20
C PRO A 117 -17.78 13.76 2.85
N LEU A 118 -16.90 14.35 2.03
CA LEU A 118 -17.03 15.72 1.53
C LEU A 118 -18.00 15.81 0.34
N LEU A 119 -18.02 14.78 -0.51
CA LEU A 119 -18.90 14.72 -1.69
C LEU A 119 -20.28 14.15 -1.36
N ASN A 120 -20.36 13.17 -0.47
CA ASN A 120 -21.59 12.54 -0.02
C ASN A 120 -21.56 12.30 1.51
N PRO A 121 -22.11 13.23 2.31
CA PRO A 121 -22.16 13.12 3.77
C PRO A 121 -22.96 11.93 4.33
N ALA A 122 -23.70 11.19 3.49
CA ALA A 122 -24.34 9.93 3.90
C ALA A 122 -23.30 8.84 4.25
N PHE A 123 -22.08 8.94 3.70
CA PHE A 123 -20.97 8.05 4.00
C PHE A 123 -19.94 8.77 4.87
N GLY A 124 -19.88 8.41 6.15
CA GLY A 124 -18.87 8.90 7.06
C GLY A 124 -17.48 8.34 6.75
N LEU A 125 -16.49 8.70 7.59
CA LEU A 125 -15.16 8.06 7.53
C LEU A 125 -15.17 6.60 8.00
N LEU A 126 -16.25 6.14 8.64
CA LEU A 126 -16.45 4.76 9.06
C LEU A 126 -17.80 4.23 8.53
N ASP A 127 -18.83 5.07 8.45
CA ASP A 127 -20.21 4.69 8.11
C ASP A 127 -20.39 4.33 6.62
N GLY A 128 -21.16 3.26 6.37
CA GLY A 128 -21.42 2.66 5.04
C GLY A 128 -20.17 2.10 4.34
N TYR A 129 -20.32 1.27 3.31
CA TYR A 129 -19.16 0.79 2.55
C TYR A 129 -18.62 1.86 1.60
N ALA A 130 -17.30 1.97 1.50
CA ALA A 130 -16.64 2.89 0.57
C ALA A 130 -16.88 2.53 -0.91
N SER A 131 -17.24 1.26 -1.22
CA SER A 131 -17.68 0.86 -2.56
C SER A 131 -19.05 1.44 -2.94
N GLU A 132 -19.93 1.71 -1.97
CA GLU A 132 -21.25 2.30 -2.24
C GLU A 132 -21.14 3.75 -2.75
N LEU A 133 -20.02 4.45 -2.51
CA LEU A 133 -19.74 5.76 -3.11
C LEU A 133 -19.76 5.70 -4.65
N ALA A 134 -19.51 4.54 -5.26
CA ALA A 134 -19.55 4.32 -6.71
C ALA A 134 -20.89 3.71 -7.21
N ALA A 135 -21.87 3.47 -6.33
CA ALA A 135 -23.18 2.95 -6.72
C ALA A 135 -23.97 3.98 -7.54
N ARG A 136 -24.77 3.52 -8.51
CA ARG A 136 -25.39 4.41 -9.53
C ARG A 136 -26.43 5.39 -8.99
N ASP A 137 -27.03 5.08 -7.85
CA ASP A 137 -27.97 5.96 -7.16
C ASP A 137 -27.29 7.10 -6.39
N GLN A 138 -25.99 7.02 -6.12
CA GLN A 138 -25.29 7.99 -5.28
C GLN A 138 -24.87 9.27 -6.03
N PRO A 139 -24.90 10.44 -5.35
CA PRO A 139 -24.32 11.66 -5.88
C PRO A 139 -22.80 11.48 -6.08
N TYR A 140 -22.29 12.05 -7.17
CA TYR A 140 -20.88 12.00 -7.57
C TYR A 140 -20.28 10.60 -7.81
N HIS A 141 -21.09 9.55 -7.97
CA HIS A 141 -20.60 8.18 -8.21
C HIS A 141 -19.60 8.05 -9.37
N LEU A 142 -19.74 8.87 -10.41
CA LEU A 142 -18.82 8.94 -11.55
C LEU A 142 -17.39 9.34 -11.14
N VAL A 143 -17.20 10.11 -10.07
CA VAL A 143 -15.85 10.48 -9.57
C VAL A 143 -15.11 9.24 -9.08
N PHE A 144 -15.82 8.36 -8.37
CA PHE A 144 -15.25 7.12 -7.82
C PHE A 144 -15.08 6.08 -8.94
N GLY A 145 -16.12 5.80 -9.72
CA GLY A 145 -16.07 4.81 -10.81
C GLY A 145 -15.09 5.15 -11.94
N LEU A 146 -14.95 6.43 -12.33
CA LEU A 146 -13.89 6.86 -13.26
C LEU A 146 -12.51 6.88 -12.59
N GLY A 147 -12.44 7.12 -11.28
CA GLY A 147 -11.22 6.95 -10.48
C GLY A 147 -10.70 5.52 -10.59
N ASP A 148 -11.55 4.53 -10.35
CA ASP A 148 -11.24 3.10 -10.46
C ASP A 148 -10.87 2.67 -11.89
N LEU A 149 -11.54 3.24 -12.91
CA LEU A 149 -11.14 3.06 -14.31
C LEU A 149 -9.71 3.57 -14.57
N VAL A 150 -9.35 4.76 -14.06
CA VAL A 150 -8.01 5.35 -14.24
C VAL A 150 -6.95 4.56 -13.45
N VAL A 151 -7.23 4.16 -12.21
CA VAL A 151 -6.37 3.29 -11.40
C VAL A 151 -6.14 1.96 -12.12
N GLY A 152 -7.22 1.34 -12.61
CA GLY A 152 -7.20 0.06 -13.31
C GLY A 152 -6.40 0.12 -14.62
N ALA A 153 -6.55 1.21 -15.38
CA ALA A 153 -5.76 1.46 -16.59
C ALA A 153 -4.27 1.66 -16.29
N LEU A 154 -3.93 2.48 -15.29
CA LEU A 154 -2.53 2.72 -14.86
C LEU A 154 -1.86 1.44 -14.35
N ALA A 155 -2.56 0.67 -13.52
CA ALA A 155 -2.11 -0.62 -13.01
C ALA A 155 -1.91 -1.64 -14.14
N SER A 156 -2.88 -1.79 -15.04
CA SER A 156 -2.83 -2.73 -16.17
C SER A 156 -1.71 -2.40 -17.16
N ALA A 157 -1.62 -1.14 -17.61
CA ALA A 157 -0.58 -0.72 -18.53
C ALA A 157 0.83 -0.88 -17.93
N THR A 158 0.98 -0.54 -16.65
CA THR A 158 2.26 -0.68 -15.94
C THR A 158 2.63 -2.13 -15.70
N GLY A 159 1.70 -2.95 -15.19
CA GLY A 159 1.88 -4.38 -14.98
C GLY A 159 2.27 -5.09 -16.27
N LEU A 160 1.57 -4.82 -17.38
CA LEU A 160 1.87 -5.40 -18.68
C LEU A 160 3.27 -4.98 -19.20
N ALA A 161 3.66 -3.72 -19.03
CA ALA A 161 4.98 -3.23 -19.43
C ALA A 161 6.13 -3.85 -18.58
N LEU A 162 5.90 -4.07 -17.29
CA LEU A 162 6.87 -4.68 -16.38
C LEU A 162 6.94 -6.21 -16.53
N ALA A 163 5.80 -6.89 -16.70
CA ALA A 163 5.70 -8.34 -16.88
C ALA A 163 6.45 -8.83 -18.13
N ARG A 164 6.43 -8.04 -19.22
CA ARG A 164 7.18 -8.30 -20.45
C ARG A 164 8.71 -8.29 -20.27
N ARG A 165 9.22 -7.55 -19.27
CA ARG A 165 10.66 -7.40 -18.99
C ARG A 165 11.14 -8.26 -17.83
N ALA A 166 10.24 -8.68 -16.95
CA ALA A 166 10.53 -9.49 -15.78
C ALA A 166 10.63 -11.00 -16.09
N ARG A 167 11.36 -11.73 -15.24
CA ARG A 167 11.45 -13.19 -15.21
C ARG A 167 11.26 -13.69 -13.78
N GLY A 168 10.83 -14.94 -13.59
CA GLY A 168 10.59 -15.52 -12.26
C GLY A 168 9.46 -14.82 -11.48
N TRP A 169 9.57 -14.80 -10.15
CA TRP A 169 8.56 -14.22 -9.24
C TRP A 169 8.11 -12.78 -9.59
N PRO A 170 9.00 -11.83 -9.97
CA PRO A 170 8.55 -10.50 -10.40
C PRO A 170 7.62 -10.53 -11.62
N ARG A 171 7.75 -11.50 -12.54
CA ARG A 171 6.83 -11.61 -13.70
C ARG A 171 5.41 -11.96 -13.25
N TRP A 172 5.27 -12.86 -12.29
CA TRP A 172 3.99 -13.19 -11.67
C TRP A 172 3.40 -12.00 -10.91
N ALA A 173 4.24 -11.25 -10.18
CA ALA A 173 3.80 -10.04 -9.49
C ALA A 173 3.16 -9.01 -10.44
N TRP A 174 3.76 -8.82 -11.62
CA TRP A 174 3.28 -7.85 -12.60
C TRP A 174 2.09 -8.34 -13.42
N TRP A 175 1.94 -9.65 -13.65
CA TRP A 175 0.69 -10.20 -14.21
C TRP A 175 -0.47 -10.14 -13.23
N ALA A 176 -0.22 -10.40 -11.95
CA ALA A 176 -1.23 -10.24 -10.91
C ALA A 176 -1.67 -8.76 -10.77
N LEU A 177 -0.75 -7.80 -10.93
CA LEU A 177 -1.09 -6.37 -11.04
C LEU A 177 -1.97 -6.05 -12.26
N VAL A 178 -1.82 -6.76 -13.40
CA VAL A 178 -2.77 -6.64 -14.53
C VAL A 178 -4.14 -7.19 -14.16
N GLY A 179 -4.20 -8.34 -13.47
CA GLY A 179 -5.46 -8.90 -12.96
C GLY A 179 -6.21 -7.93 -12.04
N PHE A 180 -5.50 -7.33 -11.07
CA PHE A 180 -6.03 -6.27 -10.22
C PHE A 180 -6.55 -5.09 -11.05
N GLY A 181 -5.75 -4.60 -12.00
CA GLY A 181 -6.11 -3.42 -12.79
C GLY A 181 -7.34 -3.63 -13.68
N VAL A 182 -7.45 -4.79 -14.32
CA VAL A 182 -8.63 -5.16 -15.13
C VAL A 182 -9.86 -5.31 -14.25
N ALA A 183 -9.74 -6.02 -13.12
CA ALA A 183 -10.85 -6.21 -12.19
C ALA A 183 -11.36 -4.88 -11.62
N THR A 184 -10.47 -3.99 -11.19
CA THR A 184 -10.80 -2.64 -10.67
C THR A 184 -11.47 -1.77 -11.73
N ALA A 185 -10.98 -1.80 -12.98
CA ALA A 185 -11.59 -1.03 -14.07
C ALA A 185 -13.00 -1.52 -14.43
N LEU A 186 -13.25 -2.84 -14.36
CA LEU A 186 -14.58 -3.42 -14.53
C LEU A 186 -15.49 -3.02 -13.36
N ASP A 187 -14.99 -3.10 -12.12
CA ASP A 187 -15.71 -2.74 -10.90
C ASP A 187 -16.27 -1.31 -10.96
N GLY A 188 -15.44 -0.32 -11.31
CA GLY A 188 -15.89 1.08 -11.41
C GLY A 188 -16.81 1.41 -12.60
N THR A 189 -17.04 0.48 -13.55
CA THR A 189 -17.74 0.80 -14.81
C THR A 189 -18.83 -0.20 -15.22
N VAL A 190 -18.45 -1.47 -15.39
CA VAL A 190 -19.29 -2.55 -15.90
C VAL A 190 -20.04 -3.22 -14.75
N SER A 191 -19.36 -3.47 -13.64
CA SER A 191 -19.89 -4.17 -12.47
C SER A 191 -20.11 -3.28 -11.25
N SER A 192 -20.16 -1.95 -11.39
CA SER A 192 -20.50 -1.08 -10.25
C SER A 192 -21.92 -1.35 -9.75
N MET A 193 -22.14 -1.17 -8.45
CA MET A 193 -23.41 -1.49 -7.78
C MET A 193 -24.60 -0.70 -8.37
N ASP A 194 -25.79 -1.30 -8.29
CA ASP A 194 -27.04 -0.66 -8.72
C ASP A 194 -27.44 0.48 -7.78
N CYS A 195 -27.33 0.25 -6.48
CA CYS A 195 -27.71 1.16 -5.43
C CYS A 195 -26.86 0.94 -4.15
N ALA A 196 -27.04 1.77 -3.13
CA ALA A 196 -26.29 1.72 -1.88
C ALA A 196 -27.12 1.17 -0.70
N PRO A 197 -26.93 -0.09 -0.26
CA PRO A 197 -27.70 -0.69 0.84
C PRO A 197 -27.58 0.03 2.19
N SER A 198 -26.46 0.70 2.48
CA SER A 198 -26.26 1.45 3.72
C SER A 198 -26.95 2.81 3.73
N ALA A 199 -27.32 3.33 2.55
CA ALA A 199 -27.93 4.66 2.38
C ALA A 199 -29.42 4.61 1.96
N ASP A 200 -29.85 3.55 1.26
CA ASP A 200 -31.25 3.35 0.85
C ASP A 200 -31.83 2.04 1.40
N ALA A 201 -32.85 2.16 2.26
CA ALA A 201 -33.58 1.03 2.83
C ALA A 201 -34.34 0.20 1.78
N ARG A 202 -34.70 0.78 0.62
CA ARG A 202 -35.26 0.01 -0.51
C ARG A 202 -34.18 -0.84 -1.16
N CYS A 203 -33.00 -0.28 -1.41
CA CYS A 203 -31.84 -1.02 -1.89
C CYS A 203 -31.48 -2.19 -0.96
N ALA A 204 -31.40 -1.95 0.35
CA ALA A 204 -31.14 -2.99 1.35
C ALA A 204 -32.15 -4.15 1.25
N ARG A 205 -33.44 -3.84 1.14
CA ARG A 205 -34.48 -4.87 1.01
C ARG A 205 -34.41 -5.66 -0.31
N LEU A 206 -34.03 -5.02 -1.41
CA LEU A 206 -33.80 -5.71 -2.69
C LEU A 206 -32.55 -6.61 -2.62
N ALA A 207 -31.52 -6.21 -1.88
CA ALA A 207 -30.34 -7.03 -1.62
C ALA A 207 -30.69 -8.28 -0.80
N GLU A 208 -31.46 -8.13 0.28
CA GLU A 208 -31.95 -9.24 1.11
C GLU A 208 -32.78 -10.27 0.32
N LEU A 209 -33.58 -9.80 -0.64
CA LEU A 209 -34.40 -10.66 -1.51
C LEU A 209 -33.63 -11.27 -2.69
N GLY A 210 -32.39 -10.83 -2.94
CA GLY A 210 -31.62 -11.22 -4.13
C GLY A 210 -32.19 -10.66 -5.44
N GLU A 211 -32.95 -9.56 -5.38
CA GLU A 211 -33.63 -8.91 -6.52
C GLU A 211 -32.80 -7.80 -7.18
N LEU A 212 -31.58 -7.54 -6.70
CA LEU A 212 -30.62 -6.67 -7.39
C LEU A 212 -30.19 -7.27 -8.73
N SER A 213 -29.67 -6.44 -9.65
CA SER A 213 -29.26 -6.95 -10.96
C SER A 213 -27.95 -7.75 -10.86
N TRP A 214 -27.58 -8.38 -11.98
CA TRP A 214 -26.30 -9.08 -12.14
C TRP A 214 -25.07 -8.21 -11.77
N ARG A 215 -25.21 -6.88 -11.74
CA ARG A 215 -24.14 -5.94 -11.44
C ARG A 215 -23.65 -6.05 -10.00
N ASP A 216 -24.54 -6.30 -9.04
CA ASP A 216 -24.15 -6.46 -7.62
C ASP A 216 -23.31 -7.73 -7.38
N GLN A 217 -23.71 -8.83 -8.01
CA GLN A 217 -22.90 -10.06 -8.09
C GLN A 217 -21.60 -9.82 -8.87
N GLY A 218 -21.67 -9.02 -9.93
CA GLY A 218 -20.51 -8.52 -10.67
C GLY A 218 -19.52 -7.83 -9.75
N HIS A 219 -19.95 -6.84 -8.96
CA HIS A 219 -19.13 -6.06 -8.03
C HIS A 219 -18.39 -6.98 -7.06
N SER A 220 -19.15 -7.89 -6.44
CA SER A 220 -18.62 -8.87 -5.49
C SER A 220 -17.51 -9.74 -6.12
N VAL A 221 -17.70 -10.19 -7.36
CA VAL A 221 -16.71 -10.97 -8.11
C VAL A 221 -15.50 -10.13 -8.54
N SER A 222 -15.70 -8.92 -9.09
CA SER A 222 -14.59 -8.05 -9.50
C SER A 222 -13.73 -7.62 -8.30
N SER A 223 -14.36 -7.24 -7.19
CA SER A 223 -13.68 -6.94 -5.93
C SER A 223 -12.89 -8.13 -5.39
N ALA A 224 -13.48 -9.33 -5.34
CA ALA A 224 -12.77 -10.54 -4.90
C ALA A 224 -11.55 -10.87 -5.77
N VAL A 225 -11.68 -10.76 -7.10
CA VAL A 225 -10.58 -10.95 -8.06
C VAL A 225 -9.50 -9.88 -7.86
N ALA A 226 -9.88 -8.61 -7.66
CA ALA A 226 -8.93 -7.52 -7.42
C ALA A 226 -8.11 -7.77 -6.14
N ILE A 227 -8.76 -8.09 -5.02
CA ILE A 227 -8.11 -8.37 -3.73
C ILE A 227 -7.16 -9.58 -3.85
N ALA A 228 -7.62 -10.69 -4.46
CA ALA A 228 -6.81 -11.88 -4.65
C ALA A 228 -5.58 -11.60 -5.53
N ALA A 229 -5.74 -10.81 -6.60
CA ALA A 229 -4.66 -10.44 -7.50
C ALA A 229 -3.65 -9.48 -6.83
N ALA A 230 -4.10 -8.53 -6.02
CA ALA A 230 -3.23 -7.68 -5.21
C ALA A 230 -2.40 -8.49 -4.19
N LEU A 231 -3.04 -9.44 -3.47
CA LEU A 231 -2.37 -10.35 -2.54
C LEU A 231 -1.33 -11.23 -3.25
N ALA A 232 -1.68 -11.84 -4.39
CA ALA A 232 -0.76 -12.63 -5.20
C ALA A 232 0.43 -11.79 -5.70
N SER A 233 0.19 -10.54 -6.09
CA SER A 233 1.24 -9.60 -6.49
C SER A 233 2.18 -9.27 -5.34
N LEU A 234 1.63 -8.89 -4.19
CA LEU A 234 2.39 -8.55 -2.99
C LEU A 234 3.22 -9.74 -2.48
N PHE A 235 2.66 -10.95 -2.48
CA PHE A 235 3.39 -12.18 -2.15
C PHE A 235 4.57 -12.40 -3.10
N ALA A 236 4.35 -12.32 -4.41
CA ALA A 236 5.41 -12.49 -5.40
C ALA A 236 6.51 -11.41 -5.30
N LEU A 237 6.16 -10.16 -4.98
CA LEU A 237 7.13 -9.10 -4.66
C LEU A 237 7.92 -9.42 -3.37
N LEU A 238 7.25 -9.86 -2.30
CA LEU A 238 7.90 -10.24 -1.04
C LEU A 238 8.90 -11.40 -1.25
N VAL A 239 8.52 -12.45 -1.98
CA VAL A 239 9.42 -13.55 -2.35
C VAL A 239 10.66 -13.02 -3.09
N SER A 240 10.45 -12.11 -4.04
CA SER A 240 11.52 -11.49 -4.84
C SER A 240 12.46 -10.58 -4.03
N LEU A 241 12.01 -10.12 -2.86
CA LEU A 241 12.69 -9.09 -2.05
C LEU A 241 13.21 -9.60 -0.71
N ARG A 242 13.15 -10.92 -0.45
CA ARG A 242 13.64 -11.56 0.81
C ARG A 242 15.07 -11.14 1.21
N GLY A 243 15.96 -10.90 0.24
CA GLY A 243 17.32 -10.42 0.49
C GLY A 243 17.45 -8.92 0.84
N ARG A 244 16.39 -8.13 0.67
CA ARG A 244 16.39 -6.66 0.85
C ARG A 244 15.61 -6.26 2.11
N ARG A 245 16.26 -6.39 3.28
CA ARG A 245 15.66 -6.23 4.62
C ARG A 245 14.69 -5.03 4.75
N ALA A 246 15.06 -3.85 4.28
CA ALA A 246 14.21 -2.65 4.38
C ALA A 246 12.92 -2.78 3.54
N SER A 247 13.04 -3.07 2.24
CA SER A 247 11.88 -3.28 1.36
C SER A 247 10.99 -4.43 1.84
N PHE A 248 11.59 -5.53 2.29
CA PHE A 248 10.85 -6.68 2.80
C PHE A 248 10.02 -6.33 4.05
N ARG A 249 10.58 -5.57 5.00
CA ARG A 249 9.83 -5.12 6.19
C ARG A 249 8.65 -4.22 5.85
N TRP A 250 8.82 -3.29 4.90
CA TRP A 250 7.70 -2.46 4.41
C TRP A 250 6.62 -3.29 3.71
N GLY A 251 7.01 -4.25 2.86
CA GLY A 251 6.07 -5.16 2.23
C GLY A 251 5.30 -6.04 3.23
N LEU A 252 5.94 -6.47 4.33
CA LEU A 252 5.26 -7.18 5.42
C LEU A 252 4.26 -6.30 6.16
N ALA A 253 4.57 -5.03 6.41
CA ALA A 253 3.64 -4.09 7.03
C ALA A 253 2.40 -3.86 6.14
N VAL A 254 2.61 -3.65 4.83
CA VAL A 254 1.52 -3.56 3.85
C VAL A 254 0.69 -4.84 3.79
N ALA A 255 1.35 -6.01 3.80
CA ALA A 255 0.66 -7.30 3.80
C ALA A 255 -0.19 -7.50 5.07
N ALA A 256 0.32 -7.10 6.24
CA ALA A 256 -0.43 -7.15 7.49
C ALA A 256 -1.68 -6.26 7.43
N VAL A 257 -1.57 -5.01 6.98
CA VAL A 257 -2.73 -4.10 6.83
C VAL A 257 -3.76 -4.67 5.85
N LEU A 258 -3.31 -5.13 4.68
CA LEU A 258 -4.21 -5.68 3.65
C LEU A 258 -4.91 -6.97 4.12
N LEU A 259 -4.20 -7.87 4.81
CA LEU A 259 -4.77 -9.12 5.33
C LEU A 259 -5.72 -8.87 6.51
N VAL A 260 -5.38 -7.96 7.43
CA VAL A 260 -6.27 -7.58 8.55
C VAL A 260 -7.52 -6.88 8.05
N GLY A 261 -7.39 -5.94 7.11
CA GLY A 261 -8.52 -5.31 6.44
C GLY A 261 -9.41 -6.35 5.76
N THR A 262 -8.82 -7.24 4.95
CA THR A 262 -9.59 -8.30 4.26
C THR A 262 -10.30 -9.25 5.22
N ALA A 263 -9.65 -9.67 6.30
CA ALA A 263 -10.29 -10.51 7.32
C ALA A 263 -11.43 -9.77 8.03
N GLY A 264 -11.27 -8.47 8.29
CA GLY A 264 -12.30 -7.62 8.84
C GLY A 264 -13.51 -7.44 7.89
N THR A 265 -13.29 -7.15 6.61
CA THR A 265 -14.37 -7.04 5.60
C THR A 265 -15.17 -8.35 5.49
N LEU A 266 -14.49 -9.50 5.57
CA LEU A 266 -15.16 -10.81 5.60
C LEU A 266 -15.97 -11.03 6.88
N VAL A 267 -15.58 -10.44 8.02
CA VAL A 267 -16.38 -10.46 9.25
C VAL A 267 -17.57 -9.50 9.15
N GLU A 268 -17.41 -8.30 8.57
CA GLU A 268 -18.50 -7.35 8.29
C GLU A 268 -19.59 -8.02 7.42
N LEU A 269 -19.19 -8.77 6.39
CA LEU A 269 -20.10 -9.51 5.50
C LEU A 269 -20.91 -10.61 6.22
N ILE A 270 -20.36 -11.23 7.28
CA ILE A 270 -21.03 -12.29 8.06
C ILE A 270 -21.84 -11.71 9.23
N ARG A 271 -21.56 -10.46 9.64
CA ARG A 271 -22.09 -9.80 10.85
C ARG A 271 -22.48 -8.35 10.54
N PRO A 272 -23.49 -8.11 9.68
CA PRO A 272 -23.84 -6.77 9.20
C PRO A 272 -24.38 -5.84 10.32
N ASP A 273 -24.95 -6.42 11.38
CA ASP A 273 -25.60 -5.74 12.52
C ASP A 273 -24.70 -4.77 13.32
N ALA A 274 -23.40 -4.69 13.00
CA ALA A 274 -22.41 -3.87 13.70
C ALA A 274 -21.96 -2.61 12.94
N ALA A 275 -22.42 -2.39 11.70
CA ALA A 275 -22.10 -1.28 10.77
C ALA A 275 -20.93 -0.35 11.19
N PRO A 276 -19.73 -0.60 10.64
CA PRO A 276 -19.20 0.37 9.68
C PRO A 276 -18.50 -0.30 8.49
N GLY A 277 -18.33 0.37 7.35
CA GLY A 277 -17.41 -0.08 6.29
C GLY A 277 -15.94 0.21 6.64
N ALA A 278 -15.56 0.03 7.91
CA ALA A 278 -14.29 0.46 8.47
C ALA A 278 -13.17 -0.51 8.08
N TRP A 279 -13.40 -1.82 8.15
CA TRP A 279 -12.43 -2.81 7.72
C TRP A 279 -12.24 -2.80 6.21
N GLN A 280 -13.31 -2.54 5.43
CA GLN A 280 -13.16 -2.23 4.00
C GLN A 280 -12.23 -1.02 3.76
N ARG A 281 -12.34 0.07 4.54
CA ARG A 281 -11.40 1.20 4.44
C ARG A 281 -9.96 0.81 4.86
N VAL A 282 -9.78 -0.05 5.86
CA VAL A 282 -8.45 -0.62 6.21
C VAL A 282 -7.90 -1.48 5.06
N GLN A 283 -8.75 -2.23 4.36
CA GLN A 283 -8.40 -3.01 3.18
C GLN A 283 -7.98 -2.10 2.02
N LEU A 284 -8.74 -1.03 1.75
CA LEU A 284 -8.42 -0.02 0.73
C LEU A 284 -7.09 0.72 1.06
N LEU A 285 -6.83 1.06 2.33
CA LEU A 285 -5.52 1.57 2.76
C LEU A 285 -4.40 0.57 2.47
N GLY A 286 -4.64 -0.73 2.67
CA GLY A 286 -3.71 -1.81 2.32
C GLY A 286 -3.44 -1.89 0.81
N LEU A 287 -4.48 -1.76 -0.03
CA LEU A 287 -4.38 -1.79 -1.49
C LEU A 287 -3.65 -0.54 -2.04
N SER A 288 -4.02 0.66 -1.59
CA SER A 288 -3.29 1.90 -1.90
C SER A 288 -1.83 1.82 -1.45
N GLY A 289 -1.58 1.33 -0.23
CA GLY A 289 -0.24 1.09 0.30
C GLY A 289 0.57 0.08 -0.52
N TRP A 290 -0.08 -0.95 -1.08
CA TRP A 290 0.54 -1.91 -1.99
C TRP A 290 0.91 -1.29 -3.35
N LEU A 291 0.06 -0.45 -3.93
CA LEU A 291 0.37 0.29 -5.16
C LEU A 291 1.57 1.25 -4.96
N LEU A 292 1.58 2.00 -3.86
CA LEU A 292 2.71 2.86 -3.47
C LEU A 292 4.00 2.03 -3.25
N TYR A 293 3.90 0.90 -2.55
CA TYR A 293 5.01 -0.02 -2.32
C TYR A 293 5.57 -0.61 -3.63
N ALA A 294 4.70 -1.05 -4.53
CA ALA A 294 5.08 -1.56 -5.86
C ALA A 294 5.80 -0.48 -6.68
N GLY A 295 5.29 0.76 -6.68
CA GLY A 295 5.94 1.93 -7.28
C GLY A 295 7.33 2.19 -6.68
N GLY A 296 7.46 2.11 -5.35
CA GLY A 296 8.72 2.24 -4.62
C GLY A 296 9.74 1.14 -4.95
N VAL A 297 9.31 -0.12 -5.06
CA VAL A 297 10.14 -1.26 -5.51
C VAL A 297 10.64 -1.02 -6.93
N VAL A 298 9.75 -0.56 -7.82
CA VAL A 298 10.06 -0.24 -9.22
C VAL A 298 11.04 0.94 -9.32
N ALA A 299 10.92 1.95 -8.47
CA ALA A 299 11.87 3.06 -8.37
C ALA A 299 13.23 2.62 -7.82
N ALA A 300 13.26 1.91 -6.69
CA ALA A 300 14.50 1.47 -6.03
C ALA A 300 15.35 0.54 -6.90
N ASN A 301 14.72 -0.32 -7.71
CA ASN A 301 15.41 -1.17 -8.69
C ASN A 301 16.15 -0.41 -9.80
N ARG A 302 15.90 0.89 -9.97
CA ARG A 302 16.62 1.77 -10.91
C ARG A 302 17.79 2.51 -10.27
N VAL A 303 17.75 2.67 -8.95
CA VAL A 303 18.74 3.44 -8.18
C VAL A 303 19.98 2.61 -7.86
N SER A 304 19.91 1.28 -7.87
CA SER A 304 21.07 0.39 -7.70
C SER A 304 22.14 0.63 -8.80
N PRO A 305 23.29 1.28 -8.50
CA PRO A 305 24.33 1.58 -9.47
C PRO A 305 25.27 0.37 -9.59
N ALA A 306 24.71 -0.78 -9.99
CA ALA A 306 25.48 -2.00 -10.19
C ALA A 306 26.09 -1.99 -11.60
N GLY A 307 27.34 -1.56 -11.74
CA GLY A 307 28.03 -1.76 -13.04
C GLY A 307 29.35 -1.04 -13.29
N VAL A 308 29.62 0.12 -12.69
CA VAL A 308 30.96 0.72 -12.79
C VAL A 308 31.90 -0.01 -11.82
N ARG A 309 32.31 -1.22 -12.22
CA ARG A 309 33.60 -1.74 -11.75
C ARG A 309 34.64 -0.70 -12.21
N PRO A 310 35.48 -0.15 -11.33
CA PRO A 310 36.65 0.59 -11.80
C PRO A 310 37.40 -0.35 -12.75
N ARG A 311 37.74 0.13 -13.95
CA ARG A 311 38.60 -0.65 -14.86
C ARG A 311 39.85 -1.04 -14.06
N PRO A 312 40.27 -2.30 -14.05
CA PRO A 312 41.54 -2.66 -13.43
C PRO A 312 42.61 -1.79 -14.09
N VAL A 313 43.26 -0.95 -13.29
CA VAL A 313 44.39 -0.13 -13.75
C VAL A 313 45.43 -1.13 -14.25
N PRO A 314 45.95 -0.98 -15.49
CA PRO A 314 47.02 -1.83 -15.97
C PRO A 314 48.17 -1.82 -14.96
N GLY A 315 48.57 -2.99 -14.48
CA GLY A 315 49.71 -3.11 -13.58
C GLY A 315 50.96 -2.47 -14.23
N PRO A 316 51.86 -1.87 -13.44
CA PRO A 316 53.09 -1.32 -13.98
C PRO A 316 53.85 -2.39 -14.77
N PRO A 317 54.49 -2.04 -15.90
CA PRO A 317 55.21 -3.00 -16.72
C PRO A 317 56.31 -3.70 -15.91
N PRO A 318 56.56 -5.00 -16.15
CA PRO A 318 57.57 -5.75 -15.40
C PRO A 318 58.94 -5.09 -15.57
N ALA A 319 59.63 -4.89 -14.45
CA ALA A 319 60.95 -4.26 -14.45
C ALA A 319 61.94 -5.05 -15.33
N PRO A 320 62.77 -4.40 -16.16
CA PRO A 320 63.69 -5.09 -17.04
C PRO A 320 64.69 -5.92 -16.22
N GLY A 321 64.65 -7.23 -16.43
CA GLY A 321 65.47 -8.18 -15.68
C GLY A 321 66.95 -7.88 -15.83
N ARG A 322 67.65 -7.66 -14.72
CA ARG A 322 69.12 -7.59 -14.69
C ARG A 322 69.69 -8.89 -15.23
N ARG A 323 70.22 -8.85 -16.45
CA ARG A 323 71.11 -9.90 -16.98
C ARG A 323 72.27 -10.06 -16.00
N ARG A 324 72.34 -11.19 -15.29
CA ARG A 324 73.57 -11.61 -14.62
C ARG A 324 74.59 -11.88 -15.73
N ARG A 325 75.70 -11.15 -15.73
CA ARG A 325 76.89 -11.56 -16.48
C ARG A 325 77.49 -12.76 -15.74
N ALA A 326 77.74 -13.83 -16.47
CA ALA A 326 78.79 -14.78 -16.17
C ALA A 326 80.09 -14.25 -16.80
#